data_AF-A0A1Y1IJY0-F1
#
_entry.id   AF-A0A1Y1IJY0-F1
#
_cell.length_a   1.000
_cell.length_b   1.000
_cell.length_c   1.000
_cell.angle_alpha   90.00
_cell.angle_beta   90.00
_cell.angle_gamma   90.00
#
_symmetry.space_group_name_H-M   'P 1'
#
loop_
_entity.id
_entity.type
_entity.pdbx_description
1 polymer ?
#
loop_
_entity_poly.entity_id
_entity_poly.type
_entity_poly.pdbx_seq_one_letter_code
_entity_poly.pdbx_strand_id
1 'polypeptide(L)'
;MGMSAFYGPPKEESEAIKVIHRAVELGATFLDTSDVYGPHTNEILLGKALKGIRNKVQLATKFANSIENGQWRINGRPEYVKEACKASLERLDVDCIDLYYQHRVDPNVPIEDTVRAMAELVKEGKVKYLGLSEATADEIRRAHGVHPITAVQLEWSLWSRDAEEELIPTCRELGIGIVPYSPLGRGFFTGRTDFEAPGDFRSAHPRFQGENKEANMKLYRTLKEIADRKGVSPGQLALAWVQNQGDDVAPIPGTTSIHHLEENIKALSIKLSEEELKDLSDAIPASEVKGGRYPEAHMANTYQGRLKTRHA
;
A
#
# COMPACT_ATOMS: atom_id res chain seq x y z
N MET A 1 0.47 -2.93 -6.73
CA MET A 1 -0.48 -3.10 -7.85
C MET A 1 -1.05 -4.52 -7.84
N GLY A 2 -2.19 -4.73 -7.19
CA GLY A 2 -2.91 -6.00 -7.24
C GLY A 2 -3.84 -6.07 -8.45
N MET A 3 -3.34 -6.53 -9.59
CA MET A 3 -4.10 -6.67 -10.84
C MET A 3 -5.08 -7.85 -10.79
N SER A 4 -4.79 -8.84 -9.94
CA SER A 4 -5.58 -10.07 -9.78
C SER A 4 -6.22 -10.23 -8.41
N ALA A 5 -6.38 -9.16 -7.61
CA ALA A 5 -6.84 -9.26 -6.23
C ALA A 5 -7.78 -8.14 -5.78
N PHE A 6 -8.63 -8.46 -4.80
CA PHE A 6 -9.43 -7.60 -3.93
C PHE A 6 -10.56 -6.76 -4.54
N TYR A 7 -10.50 -6.37 -5.82
CA TYR A 7 -11.43 -5.39 -6.40
C TYR A 7 -12.37 -5.96 -7.47
N GLY A 8 -12.77 -7.21 -7.28
CA GLY A 8 -13.58 -7.97 -8.23
C GLY A 8 -12.75 -8.96 -9.05
N PRO A 9 -13.33 -9.54 -10.12
CA PRO A 9 -12.63 -10.53 -10.94
C PRO A 9 -11.40 -9.93 -11.63
N PRO A 10 -10.32 -10.71 -11.77
CA PRO A 10 -9.14 -10.28 -12.51
C PRO A 10 -9.51 -9.95 -13.96
N LYS A 11 -8.83 -8.95 -14.54
CA LYS A 11 -8.85 -8.73 -15.99
C LYS A 11 -8.10 -9.85 -16.70
N GLU A 12 -8.32 -9.97 -18.01
CA GLU A 12 -7.54 -10.84 -18.86
C GLU A 12 -6.05 -10.51 -18.73
N GLU A 13 -5.20 -11.54 -18.68
CA GLU A 13 -3.75 -11.39 -18.46
C GLU A 13 -3.13 -10.38 -19.45
N SER A 14 -3.53 -10.46 -20.72
CA SER A 14 -3.05 -9.56 -21.77
C SER A 14 -3.44 -8.09 -21.54
N GLU A 15 -4.60 -7.81 -20.95
CA GLU A 15 -5.03 -6.45 -20.60
C GLU A 15 -4.24 -5.93 -19.40
N ALA A 16 -4.02 -6.79 -18.39
CA ALA A 16 -3.25 -6.42 -17.21
C ALA A 16 -1.78 -6.11 -17.56
N ILE A 17 -1.17 -6.89 -18.45
CA ILE A 17 0.18 -6.63 -18.96
C ILE A 17 0.24 -5.28 -19.68
N LYS A 18 -0.76 -4.94 -20.52
CA LYS A 18 -0.82 -3.63 -21.19
C LYS A 18 -0.84 -2.47 -20.20
N VAL A 19 -1.56 -2.59 -19.08
CA VAL A 19 -1.58 -1.56 -18.02
C VAL A 19 -0.20 -1.41 -17.39
N ILE A 20 0.49 -2.53 -17.08
CA ILE A 20 1.84 -2.51 -16.50
C ILE A 20 2.84 -1.85 -17.48
N HIS A 21 2.81 -2.26 -18.75
CA HIS A 21 3.67 -1.67 -19.79
C HIS A 21 3.41 -0.18 -19.94
N ARG A 22 2.14 0.22 -19.97
CA ARG A 22 1.75 1.62 -20.06
C ARG A 22 2.25 2.43 -18.86
N ALA A 23 2.24 1.87 -17.66
CA ALA A 23 2.77 2.53 -16.48
C ALA A 23 4.28 2.81 -16.63
N VAL A 24 5.04 1.82 -17.09
CA VAL A 24 6.48 1.95 -17.33
C VAL A 24 6.79 2.92 -18.48
N GLU A 25 6.00 2.90 -19.56
CA GLU A 25 6.10 3.87 -20.67
C GLU A 25 5.89 5.32 -20.21
N LEU A 26 4.98 5.52 -19.26
CA LEU A 26 4.69 6.84 -18.67
C LEU A 26 5.71 7.24 -17.58
N GLY A 27 6.75 6.43 -17.37
CA GLY A 27 7.87 6.74 -16.46
C GLY A 27 7.72 6.18 -15.04
N ALA A 28 6.70 5.37 -14.76
CA ALA A 28 6.60 4.70 -13.47
C ALA A 28 7.69 3.62 -13.35
N THR A 29 8.58 3.77 -12.37
CA THR A 29 9.68 2.82 -12.14
C THR A 29 9.42 1.91 -10.96
N PHE A 30 8.56 2.27 -10.00
CA PHE A 30 8.31 1.48 -8.81
C PHE A 30 7.06 0.60 -8.94
N LEU A 31 7.24 -0.72 -8.97
CA LEU A 31 6.15 -1.70 -9.06
C LEU A 31 6.05 -2.53 -7.78
N ASP A 32 4.97 -2.31 -7.05
CA ASP A 32 4.65 -3.02 -5.81
C ASP A 32 3.74 -4.23 -6.08
N THR A 33 3.97 -5.38 -5.44
CA THR A 33 3.08 -6.56 -5.43
C THR A 33 3.16 -7.27 -4.05
N SER A 34 2.54 -8.43 -3.89
CA SER A 34 2.70 -9.32 -2.73
C SER A 34 2.40 -10.76 -3.13
N ASP A 35 3.00 -11.72 -2.43
CA ASP A 35 2.65 -13.14 -2.51
C ASP A 35 1.16 -13.44 -2.27
N VAL A 36 0.47 -12.65 -1.46
CA VAL A 36 -0.95 -12.83 -1.12
C VAL A 36 -1.92 -12.31 -2.18
N TYR A 37 -1.44 -11.62 -3.22
CA TYR A 37 -2.30 -11.07 -4.28
C TYR A 37 -2.65 -12.16 -5.30
N GLY A 38 -3.93 -12.55 -5.36
CA GLY A 38 -4.41 -13.66 -6.18
C GLY A 38 -5.05 -14.77 -5.36
N PRO A 39 -4.38 -15.38 -4.36
CA PRO A 39 -2.94 -15.36 -4.02
C PRO A 39 -1.99 -15.90 -5.10
N HIS A 40 -0.71 -15.52 -5.02
CA HIS A 40 0.43 -15.93 -5.85
C HIS A 40 0.35 -15.59 -7.36
N THR A 41 -0.84 -15.40 -7.91
CA THR A 41 -1.03 -15.13 -9.35
C THR A 41 -0.51 -13.77 -9.78
N ASN A 42 -0.53 -12.76 -8.91
CA ASN A 42 -0.10 -11.42 -9.27
C ASN A 42 1.42 -11.33 -9.49
N GLU A 43 2.21 -12.08 -8.71
CA GLU A 43 3.66 -12.19 -8.93
C GLU A 43 3.97 -12.89 -10.26
N ILE A 44 3.24 -13.96 -10.61
CA ILE A 44 3.39 -14.64 -11.90
C ILE A 44 3.08 -13.69 -13.07
N LEU A 45 1.99 -12.93 -12.96
CA LEU A 45 1.61 -11.92 -13.94
C LEU A 45 2.70 -10.86 -14.12
N LEU A 46 3.25 -10.33 -13.02
CA LEU A 46 4.33 -9.35 -13.07
C LEU A 46 5.60 -9.94 -13.67
N GLY A 47 5.96 -11.18 -13.34
CA GLY A 47 7.11 -11.87 -13.94
C GLY A 47 6.99 -11.95 -15.47
N LYS A 48 5.81 -12.32 -15.98
CA LYS A 48 5.51 -12.29 -17.42
C LYS A 48 5.61 -10.88 -18.00
N ALA A 49 5.01 -9.89 -17.34
CA ALA A 49 4.99 -8.50 -17.81
C ALA A 49 6.40 -7.88 -17.88
N LEU A 50 7.33 -8.31 -17.02
CA LEU A 50 8.67 -7.74 -16.91
C LEU A 50 9.70 -8.34 -17.88
N LYS A 51 9.35 -9.37 -18.65
CA LYS A 51 10.24 -9.93 -19.67
C LYS A 51 10.65 -8.85 -20.68
N GLY A 52 11.96 -8.62 -20.78
CA GLY A 52 12.54 -7.58 -21.64
C GLY A 52 12.52 -6.14 -21.09
N ILE A 53 11.90 -5.88 -19.94
CA ILE A 53 11.83 -4.54 -19.32
C ILE A 53 12.19 -4.49 -17.83
N ARG A 54 12.60 -5.62 -17.24
CA ARG A 54 12.93 -5.75 -15.80
C ARG A 54 13.92 -4.70 -15.29
N ASN A 55 14.87 -4.28 -16.12
CA ASN A 55 15.88 -3.27 -15.79
C ASN A 55 15.35 -1.84 -15.70
N LYS A 56 14.11 -1.59 -16.15
CA LYS A 56 13.47 -0.27 -16.10
C LYS A 56 12.73 -0.01 -14.78
N VAL A 57 12.61 -1.01 -13.92
CA VAL A 57 11.77 -0.94 -12.72
C VAL A 57 12.52 -1.35 -11.46
N GLN A 58 12.11 -0.76 -10.33
CA GLN A 58 12.34 -1.25 -8.99
C GLN A 58 11.13 -2.12 -8.60
N LEU A 59 11.37 -3.41 -8.42
CA LEU A 59 10.35 -4.42 -8.11
C LEU A 59 10.27 -4.64 -6.60
N ALA A 60 9.10 -4.37 -6.03
CA ALA A 60 8.76 -4.65 -4.65
C ALA A 60 7.79 -5.82 -4.51
N THR A 61 8.06 -6.73 -3.57
CA THR A 61 7.09 -7.74 -3.14
C THR A 61 7.16 -7.95 -1.63
N LYS A 62 6.26 -8.77 -1.10
CA LYS A 62 6.06 -8.95 0.35
C LYS A 62 5.79 -10.41 0.69
N PHE A 63 6.05 -10.73 1.96
CA PHE A 63 5.68 -11.99 2.60
C PHE A 63 4.92 -11.76 3.91
N ALA A 64 4.67 -12.85 4.65
CA ALA A 64 4.14 -12.95 6.01
C ALA A 64 2.68 -13.40 6.08
N ASN A 65 1.87 -13.23 5.03
CA ASN A 65 0.53 -13.79 5.02
C ASN A 65 0.62 -15.25 4.56
N SER A 66 0.47 -16.20 5.49
CA SER A 66 0.49 -17.63 5.20
C SER A 66 -0.89 -18.26 5.39
N ILE A 67 -1.09 -19.41 4.74
CA ILE A 67 -2.24 -20.28 4.98
C ILE A 67 -1.71 -21.54 5.66
N GLU A 68 -2.05 -21.72 6.93
CA GLU A 68 -1.69 -22.89 7.73
C GLU A 68 -2.99 -23.61 8.12
N ASN A 69 -3.13 -24.88 7.72
CA ASN A 69 -4.35 -25.69 7.95
C ASN A 69 -5.65 -25.01 7.46
N GLY A 70 -5.58 -24.34 6.30
CA GLY A 70 -6.73 -23.62 5.73
C GLY A 70 -7.06 -22.31 6.43
N GLN A 71 -6.28 -21.88 7.41
CA GLN A 71 -6.47 -20.62 8.12
C GLN A 71 -5.39 -19.61 7.78
N TRP A 72 -5.80 -18.36 7.59
CA TRP A 72 -4.87 -17.25 7.45
C TRP A 72 -4.10 -17.05 8.76
N ARG A 73 -2.79 -16.85 8.61
CA ARG A 73 -1.85 -16.54 9.68
C ARG A 73 -0.88 -15.47 9.24
N ILE A 74 -0.33 -14.76 10.22
CA ILE A 74 0.85 -13.94 10.02
C ILE A 74 2.04 -14.78 10.47
N ASN A 75 3.07 -14.85 9.63
CA ASN A 75 4.25 -15.68 9.86
C ASN A 75 5.51 -14.87 9.61
N GLY A 76 6.18 -14.49 10.70
CA GLY A 76 7.47 -13.81 10.70
C GLY A 76 8.66 -14.73 10.96
N ARG A 77 8.45 -16.06 11.03
CA ARG A 77 9.51 -16.98 11.45
C ARG A 77 10.69 -16.95 10.45
N PRO A 78 11.95 -16.90 10.92
CA PRO A 78 13.13 -16.81 10.06
C PRO A 78 13.19 -17.80 8.90
N GLU A 79 12.76 -19.04 9.11
CA GLU A 79 12.69 -20.07 8.08
C GLU A 79 11.67 -19.72 6.98
N TYR A 80 10.50 -19.20 7.37
CA TYR A 80 9.46 -18.81 6.44
C TYR A 80 9.84 -17.59 5.60
N VAL A 81 10.62 -16.65 6.17
CA VAL A 81 11.17 -15.51 5.40
C VAL A 81 11.94 -16.01 4.17
N LYS A 82 12.80 -17.03 4.35
CA LYS A 82 13.62 -17.59 3.28
C LYS A 82 12.79 -18.39 2.28
N GLU A 83 11.86 -19.20 2.78
CA GLU A 83 10.94 -19.98 1.95
C GLU A 83 10.07 -19.07 1.06
N ALA A 84 9.48 -18.04 1.65
CA ALA A 84 8.64 -17.09 0.95
C ALA A 84 9.44 -16.30 -0.09
N CYS A 85 10.67 -15.86 0.23
CA CYS A 85 11.52 -15.14 -0.70
C CYS A 85 11.88 -16.01 -1.92
N LYS A 86 12.32 -17.25 -1.67
CA LYS A 86 12.60 -18.21 -2.74
C LYS A 86 11.39 -18.40 -3.65
N ALA A 87 10.21 -18.61 -3.07
CA ALA A 87 8.99 -18.82 -3.83
C ALA A 87 8.56 -17.56 -4.63
N SER A 88 8.76 -16.36 -4.09
CA SER A 88 8.53 -15.11 -4.82
C SER A 88 9.48 -14.93 -6.00
N LEU A 89 10.78 -15.23 -5.84
CA LEU A 89 11.76 -15.18 -6.93
C LEU A 89 11.38 -16.12 -8.07
N GLU A 90 10.97 -17.35 -7.75
CA GLU A 90 10.50 -18.35 -8.73
C GLU A 90 9.25 -17.86 -9.47
N ARG A 91 8.25 -17.31 -8.77
CA ARG A 91 7.02 -16.79 -9.40
C ARG A 91 7.27 -15.56 -10.25
N LEU A 92 8.14 -14.66 -9.80
CA LEU A 92 8.51 -13.44 -10.52
C LEU A 92 9.46 -13.71 -11.69
N ASP A 93 10.09 -14.90 -11.77
CA ASP A 93 11.09 -15.26 -12.80
C ASP A 93 12.26 -14.25 -12.80
N VAL A 94 12.78 -13.92 -11.59
CA VAL A 94 13.90 -12.98 -11.39
C VAL A 94 14.91 -13.53 -10.37
N ASP A 95 16.18 -13.14 -10.53
CA ASP A 95 17.24 -13.52 -9.59
C ASP A 95 17.29 -12.65 -8.32
N CYS A 96 16.70 -11.44 -8.39
CA CYS A 96 16.79 -10.44 -7.34
C CYS A 96 15.53 -9.54 -7.28
N ILE A 97 15.01 -9.35 -6.07
CA ILE A 97 13.95 -8.39 -5.75
C ILE A 97 14.60 -7.08 -5.30
N ASP A 98 14.11 -5.92 -5.77
CA ASP A 98 14.70 -4.65 -5.35
C ASP A 98 14.32 -4.32 -3.91
N LEU A 99 13.04 -4.44 -3.53
CA LEU A 99 12.57 -4.11 -2.18
C LEU A 99 11.63 -5.20 -1.63
N TYR A 100 12.02 -5.81 -0.52
CA TYR A 100 11.29 -6.93 0.08
C TYR A 100 10.70 -6.56 1.43
N TYR A 101 9.37 -6.65 1.54
CA TYR A 101 8.64 -6.24 2.73
C TYR A 101 8.21 -7.42 3.60
N GLN A 102 8.28 -7.25 4.92
CA GLN A 102 7.33 -7.96 5.79
C GLN A 102 5.96 -7.26 5.69
N HIS A 103 4.96 -7.94 5.11
CA HIS A 103 3.65 -7.34 4.81
C HIS A 103 2.82 -7.02 6.07
N ARG A 104 2.98 -7.85 7.11
CA ARG A 104 2.34 -7.72 8.42
C ARG A 104 3.34 -8.20 9.47
N VAL A 105 3.50 -7.44 10.55
CA VAL A 105 4.34 -7.84 11.67
C VAL A 105 3.68 -9.01 12.41
N ASP A 106 4.41 -10.10 12.58
CA ASP A 106 3.98 -11.25 13.38
C ASP A 106 4.12 -10.91 14.87
N PRO A 107 3.02 -10.87 15.65
CA PRO A 107 3.10 -10.53 17.07
C PRO A 107 3.77 -11.63 17.91
N ASN A 108 3.96 -12.84 17.38
CA ASN A 108 4.53 -13.99 18.10
C ASN A 108 6.02 -14.19 17.83
N VAL A 109 6.60 -13.42 16.91
CA VAL A 109 8.03 -13.51 16.56
C VAL A 109 8.68 -12.15 16.81
N PRO A 110 9.79 -12.07 17.56
CA PRO A 110 10.54 -10.83 17.70
C PRO A 110 10.89 -10.26 16.31
N ILE A 111 10.64 -8.96 16.12
CA ILE A 111 10.89 -8.31 14.83
C ILE A 111 12.36 -8.42 14.42
N GLU A 112 13.28 -8.45 15.40
CA GLU A 112 14.71 -8.60 15.20
C GLU A 112 15.07 -9.94 14.54
N ASP A 113 14.39 -11.03 14.92
CA ASP A 113 14.63 -12.36 14.34
C ASP A 113 14.17 -12.40 12.88
N THR A 114 13.01 -11.80 12.61
CA THR A 114 12.49 -11.66 11.24
C THR A 114 13.45 -10.84 10.37
N VAL A 115 13.85 -9.66 10.85
CA VAL A 115 14.71 -8.73 10.08
C VAL A 115 16.12 -9.28 9.92
N ARG A 116 16.65 -10.04 10.89
CA ARG A 116 17.93 -10.74 10.73
C ARG A 116 17.86 -11.75 9.58
N ALA A 117 16.78 -12.52 9.48
CA ALA A 117 16.59 -13.44 8.35
C ALA A 117 16.46 -12.70 7.01
N MET A 118 15.76 -11.56 6.98
CA MET A 118 15.69 -10.69 5.81
C MET A 118 17.07 -10.13 5.42
N ALA A 119 17.90 -9.75 6.40
CA ALA A 119 19.25 -9.24 6.17
C ALA A 119 20.20 -10.31 5.59
N GLU A 120 20.01 -11.59 5.93
CA GLU A 120 20.75 -12.67 5.26
C GLU A 120 20.40 -12.76 3.77
N LEU A 121 19.14 -12.55 3.38
CA LEU A 121 18.75 -12.50 1.96
C LEU A 121 19.41 -11.33 1.21
N VAL A 122 19.68 -10.21 1.89
CA VAL A 122 20.47 -9.10 1.33
C VAL A 122 21.90 -9.54 1.07
N LYS A 123 22.54 -10.19 2.04
CA LYS A 123 23.91 -10.71 1.89
C LYS A 123 24.02 -11.76 0.78
N GLU A 124 22.99 -12.59 0.62
CA GLU A 124 22.88 -13.60 -0.44
C GLU A 124 22.58 -12.99 -1.83
N GLY A 125 22.34 -11.67 -1.91
CA GLY A 125 22.01 -10.96 -3.16
C GLY A 125 20.60 -11.22 -3.70
N LYS A 126 19.74 -11.88 -2.91
CA LYS A 126 18.37 -12.24 -3.29
C LYS A 126 17.42 -11.05 -3.22
N VAL A 127 17.69 -10.11 -2.32
CA VAL A 127 16.96 -8.85 -2.19
C VAL A 127 17.95 -7.69 -2.03
N LYS A 128 17.63 -6.48 -2.52
CA LYS A 128 18.54 -5.32 -2.36
C LYS A 128 18.22 -4.49 -1.11
N TYR A 129 16.94 -4.26 -0.88
CA TYR A 129 16.43 -3.37 0.16
C TYR A 129 15.34 -4.05 0.99
N LEU A 130 15.22 -3.66 2.25
CA LEU A 130 14.22 -4.19 3.17
C LEU A 130 13.16 -3.14 3.49
N GLY A 131 11.90 -3.59 3.58
CA GLY A 131 10.79 -2.75 3.99
C GLY A 131 9.92 -3.40 5.06
N LEU A 132 9.11 -2.59 5.74
CA LEU A 132 8.09 -3.06 6.65
C LEU A 132 6.73 -2.52 6.22
N SER A 133 5.67 -3.23 6.57
CA SER A 133 4.30 -2.79 6.33
C SER A 133 3.46 -3.01 7.58
N GLU A 134 2.64 -2.01 7.92
CA GLU A 134 1.81 -2.04 9.12
C GLU A 134 2.60 -2.36 10.41
N ALA A 135 3.79 -1.75 10.56
CA ALA A 135 4.61 -1.81 11.78
C ALA A 135 4.35 -0.59 12.67
N THR A 136 4.45 -0.76 13.98
CA THR A 136 4.41 0.35 14.96
C THR A 136 5.74 1.12 14.99
N ALA A 137 5.76 2.32 15.56
CA ALA A 137 7.00 3.11 15.70
C ALA A 137 8.11 2.37 16.46
N ASP A 138 7.76 1.66 17.54
CA ASP A 138 8.69 0.80 18.29
C ASP A 138 9.27 -0.32 17.42
N GLU A 139 8.40 -1.04 16.71
CA GLU A 139 8.81 -2.14 15.81
C GLU A 139 9.74 -1.64 14.71
N ILE A 140 9.46 -0.45 14.13
CA ILE A 140 10.31 0.19 13.12
C ILE A 140 11.71 0.48 13.67
N ARG A 141 11.81 1.08 14.87
CA ARG A 141 13.12 1.40 15.49
C ARG A 141 13.94 0.15 15.76
N ARG A 142 13.31 -0.87 16.34
CA ARG A 142 13.96 -2.16 16.65
C ARG A 142 14.43 -2.88 15.38
N ALA A 143 13.58 -2.92 14.35
CA ALA A 143 13.95 -3.46 13.05
C ALA A 143 15.13 -2.73 12.42
N HIS A 144 15.07 -1.39 12.39
CA HIS A 144 16.11 -0.56 11.80
C HIS A 144 17.45 -0.68 12.53
N GLY A 145 17.44 -0.94 13.84
CA GLY A 145 18.63 -1.27 14.62
C GLY A 145 19.32 -2.59 14.24
N VAL A 146 18.61 -3.52 13.59
CA VAL A 146 19.17 -4.79 13.10
C VAL A 146 19.71 -4.65 11.68
N HIS A 147 18.94 -4.02 10.78
CA HIS A 147 19.35 -3.75 9.41
C HIS A 147 18.59 -2.51 8.90
N PRO A 148 19.21 -1.63 8.09
CA PRO A 148 18.54 -0.44 7.57
C PRO A 148 17.23 -0.79 6.83
N ILE A 149 16.12 -0.29 7.36
CA ILE A 149 14.82 -0.35 6.69
C ILE A 149 14.74 0.79 5.70
N THR A 150 14.56 0.48 4.43
CA THR A 150 14.51 1.45 3.33
C THR A 150 13.15 2.14 3.23
N ALA A 151 12.06 1.41 3.47
CA ALA A 151 10.71 1.94 3.35
C ALA A 151 9.72 1.33 4.34
N VAL A 152 8.78 2.14 4.80
CA VAL A 152 7.58 1.70 5.54
C VAL A 152 6.34 1.95 4.70
N GLN A 153 5.57 0.90 4.45
CA GLN A 153 4.29 0.96 3.75
C GLN A 153 3.12 0.99 4.75
N LEU A 154 2.23 1.97 4.63
CA LEU A 154 1.12 2.21 5.56
C LEU A 154 -0.09 2.85 4.86
N GLU A 155 -1.27 2.81 5.47
CA GLU A 155 -2.43 3.52 4.94
C GLU A 155 -2.30 5.02 5.27
N TRP A 156 -2.15 5.87 4.26
CA TRP A 156 -2.13 7.33 4.44
C TRP A 156 -2.83 8.03 3.28
N SER A 157 -3.81 8.86 3.61
CA SER A 157 -4.62 9.64 2.69
C SER A 157 -5.34 10.75 3.45
N LEU A 158 -6.10 11.60 2.75
CA LEU A 158 -7.00 12.58 3.40
C LEU A 158 -7.91 11.94 4.48
N TRP A 159 -8.24 10.65 4.35
CA TRP A 159 -9.10 9.93 5.29
C TRP A 159 -8.41 9.19 6.41
N SER A 160 -7.16 8.79 6.22
CA SER A 160 -6.43 7.94 7.16
C SER A 160 -5.15 8.66 7.51
N ARG A 161 -5.17 9.37 8.64
CA ARG A 161 -4.07 10.21 9.13
C ARG A 161 -3.54 9.78 10.49
N ASP A 162 -3.87 8.56 10.92
CA ASP A 162 -3.43 8.01 12.21
C ASP A 162 -1.91 7.75 12.29
N ALA A 163 -1.23 7.69 11.14
CA ALA A 163 0.23 7.56 11.09
C ALA A 163 0.96 8.87 11.44
N GLU A 164 0.32 10.03 11.33
CA GLU A 164 0.96 11.35 11.40
C GLU A 164 1.53 11.66 12.79
N GLU A 165 0.97 11.06 13.85
CA GLU A 165 1.39 11.31 15.23
C GLU A 165 2.75 10.67 15.57
N GLU A 166 2.97 9.42 15.19
CA GLU A 166 4.17 8.66 15.61
C GLU A 166 4.95 8.02 14.47
N LEU A 167 4.26 7.42 13.49
CA LEU A 167 4.91 6.62 12.44
C LEU A 167 5.63 7.51 11.43
N ILE A 168 4.99 8.59 10.97
CA ILE A 168 5.58 9.53 10.01
C ILE A 168 6.82 10.22 10.61
N PRO A 169 6.77 10.80 11.84
CA PRO A 169 7.96 11.33 12.50
C PRO A 169 9.07 10.30 12.68
N THR A 170 8.73 9.06 13.08
CA THR A 170 9.72 7.99 13.25
C THR A 170 10.41 7.61 11.94
N CYS A 171 9.68 7.54 10.83
CA CYS A 171 10.29 7.28 9.52
C CYS A 171 11.26 8.39 9.13
N ARG A 172 10.86 9.65 9.30
CA ARG A 172 11.70 10.82 8.98
C ARG A 172 12.96 10.91 9.83
N GLU A 173 12.84 10.68 11.14
CA GLU A 173 13.97 10.65 12.06
C GLU A 173 15.02 9.61 11.64
N LEU A 174 14.58 8.45 11.17
CA LEU A 174 15.43 7.34 10.74
C LEU A 174 15.83 7.39 9.25
N GLY A 175 15.39 8.41 8.50
CA GLY A 175 15.67 8.52 7.06
C GLY A 175 15.01 7.44 6.21
N ILE A 176 13.84 6.94 6.63
CA ILE A 176 13.10 5.85 5.98
C ILE A 176 12.05 6.43 5.04
N GLY A 177 11.98 5.92 3.80
CA GLY A 177 10.95 6.31 2.83
C GLY A 177 9.54 5.84 3.26
N ILE A 178 8.52 6.60 2.88
CA ILE A 178 7.13 6.36 3.26
C ILE A 178 6.35 5.98 2.01
N VAL A 179 5.68 4.83 2.03
CA VAL A 179 4.94 4.31 0.88
C VAL A 179 3.44 4.23 1.20
N PRO A 180 2.66 5.29 0.95
CA PRO A 180 1.22 5.28 1.19
C PRO A 180 0.47 4.29 0.28
N TYR A 181 -0.27 3.36 0.89
CA TYR A 181 -1.26 2.55 0.18
C TYR A 181 -2.67 3.11 0.38
N SER A 182 -3.59 2.74 -0.53
CA SER A 182 -4.96 3.26 -0.61
C SER A 182 -5.09 4.81 -0.59
N PRO A 183 -4.22 5.57 -1.27
CA PRO A 183 -4.26 7.04 -1.21
C PRO A 183 -5.57 7.63 -1.74
N LEU A 184 -6.28 6.88 -2.60
CA LEU A 184 -7.59 7.23 -3.16
C LEU A 184 -8.80 6.83 -2.28
N GLY A 185 -8.60 6.53 -1.00
CA GLY A 185 -9.67 6.05 -0.13
C GLY A 185 -10.31 4.77 -0.67
N ARG A 186 -9.47 3.86 -1.22
CA ARG A 186 -9.89 2.62 -1.90
C ARG A 186 -10.87 2.84 -3.06
N GLY A 187 -10.72 3.97 -3.76
CA GLY A 187 -11.53 4.35 -4.93
C GLY A 187 -12.70 5.26 -4.59
N PHE A 188 -12.93 5.59 -3.33
CA PHE A 188 -14.01 6.51 -2.97
C PHE A 188 -13.77 7.94 -3.46
N PHE A 189 -12.51 8.40 -3.48
CA PHE A 189 -12.17 9.73 -4.00
C PHE A 189 -12.34 9.86 -5.52
N THR A 190 -12.69 8.78 -6.24
CA THR A 190 -13.08 8.88 -7.65
C THR A 190 -14.59 9.03 -7.83
N GLY A 191 -15.35 9.22 -6.74
CA GLY A 191 -16.81 9.30 -6.74
C GLY A 191 -17.51 7.95 -6.90
N ARG A 192 -16.75 6.85 -6.93
CA ARG A 192 -17.32 5.51 -7.02
C ARG A 192 -17.93 5.13 -5.67
N THR A 193 -19.18 4.65 -5.71
CA THR A 193 -19.94 4.29 -4.50
C THR A 193 -20.57 2.91 -4.59
N ASP A 194 -20.42 2.22 -5.71
CA ASP A 194 -20.93 0.89 -6.01
C ASP A 194 -19.79 -0.14 -5.97
N PHE A 195 -19.75 -0.89 -4.86
CA PHE A 195 -18.71 -1.89 -4.59
C PHE A 195 -19.28 -3.32 -4.55
N GLU A 196 -20.29 -3.58 -5.37
CA GLU A 196 -21.10 -4.82 -5.30
C GLU A 196 -20.59 -5.94 -6.21
N ALA A 197 -19.49 -5.72 -6.93
CA ALA A 197 -18.92 -6.75 -7.80
C ALA A 197 -18.51 -7.99 -6.98
N PRO A 198 -18.80 -9.22 -7.45
CA PRO A 198 -18.37 -10.43 -6.77
C PRO A 198 -16.86 -10.43 -6.51
N GLY A 199 -16.47 -10.69 -5.26
CA GLY A 199 -15.06 -10.68 -4.83
C GLY A 199 -14.48 -9.29 -4.56
N ASP A 200 -15.27 -8.21 -4.66
CA ASP A 200 -14.86 -6.89 -4.19
C ASP A 200 -14.97 -6.81 -2.67
N PHE A 201 -13.83 -6.78 -1.98
CA PHE A 201 -13.81 -6.74 -0.51
C PHE A 201 -14.41 -5.45 0.07
N ARG A 202 -14.52 -4.39 -0.75
CA ARG A 202 -15.11 -3.11 -0.34
C ARG A 202 -16.60 -3.22 -0.04
N SER A 203 -17.28 -4.24 -0.57
CA SER A 203 -18.68 -4.57 -0.25
C SER A 203 -18.92 -4.74 1.26
N ALA A 204 -17.92 -5.18 2.02
CA ALA A 204 -17.99 -5.36 3.47
C ALA A 204 -17.19 -4.30 4.26
N HIS A 205 -16.64 -3.28 3.60
CA HIS A 205 -15.76 -2.32 4.25
C HIS A 205 -16.56 -1.30 5.07
N PRO A 206 -16.28 -1.12 6.39
CA PRO A 206 -17.12 -0.30 7.28
C PRO A 206 -17.38 1.14 6.81
N ARG A 207 -16.36 1.80 6.25
CA ARG A 207 -16.48 3.15 5.66
C ARG A 207 -17.48 3.29 4.52
N PHE A 208 -17.87 2.18 3.89
CA PHE A 208 -18.76 2.14 2.72
C PHE A 208 -20.15 1.58 3.03
N GLN A 209 -20.47 1.39 4.31
CA GLN A 209 -21.76 0.84 4.76
C GLN A 209 -22.68 1.90 5.35
N GLY A 210 -23.98 1.79 5.08
CA GLY A 210 -25.05 2.54 5.76
C GLY A 210 -24.73 4.01 6.04
N GLU A 211 -24.96 4.44 7.28
CA GLU A 211 -24.74 5.81 7.74
C GLU A 211 -23.27 6.27 7.61
N ASN A 212 -22.30 5.36 7.71
CA ASN A 212 -20.89 5.71 7.50
C ASN A 212 -20.66 6.18 6.06
N LYS A 213 -21.24 5.48 5.08
CA LYS A 213 -21.17 5.88 3.66
C LYS A 213 -21.77 7.26 3.46
N GLU A 214 -22.96 7.51 4.02
CA GLU A 214 -23.65 8.79 3.90
C GLU A 214 -22.85 9.95 4.50
N ALA A 215 -22.25 9.75 5.68
CA ALA A 215 -21.38 10.73 6.31
C ALA A 215 -20.13 11.00 5.46
N ASN A 216 -19.43 9.94 5.02
CA ASN A 216 -18.23 10.05 4.21
C ASN A 216 -18.49 10.68 2.82
N MET A 217 -19.69 10.52 2.27
CA MET A 217 -20.08 11.18 1.02
C MET A 217 -20.18 12.70 1.15
N LYS A 218 -20.47 13.24 2.35
CA LYS A 218 -20.43 14.69 2.59
C LYS A 218 -19.01 15.22 2.44
N LEU A 219 -18.04 14.53 3.04
CA LEU A 219 -16.61 14.84 2.90
C LEU A 219 -16.17 14.77 1.43
N TYR A 220 -16.61 13.75 0.68
CA TYR A 220 -16.30 13.68 -0.74
C TYR A 220 -16.88 14.86 -1.54
N ARG A 221 -18.10 15.32 -1.23
CA ARG A 221 -18.68 16.50 -1.91
C ARG A 221 -17.83 17.74 -1.65
N THR A 222 -17.37 17.95 -0.43
CA THR A 222 -16.44 19.04 -0.09
C THR A 222 -15.14 18.94 -0.89
N LEU A 223 -14.52 17.75 -0.96
CA LEU A 223 -13.33 17.53 -1.79
C LEU A 223 -13.61 17.84 -3.26
N LYS A 224 -14.78 17.42 -3.77
CA LYS A 224 -15.19 17.66 -5.15
C LYS A 224 -15.32 19.16 -5.45
N GLU A 225 -15.96 19.94 -4.57
CA GLU A 225 -16.09 21.39 -4.75
C GLU A 225 -14.72 22.08 -4.81
N ILE A 226 -13.76 21.64 -3.99
CA ILE A 226 -12.39 22.18 -4.01
C ILE A 226 -11.69 21.78 -5.32
N ALA A 227 -11.82 20.51 -5.74
CA ALA A 227 -11.24 20.01 -6.98
C ALA A 227 -11.80 20.73 -8.21
N ASP A 228 -13.12 20.95 -8.26
CA ASP A 228 -13.81 21.67 -9.33
C ASP A 228 -13.27 23.12 -9.46
N ARG A 229 -13.08 23.83 -8.33
CA ARG A 229 -12.49 25.19 -8.34
C ARG A 229 -11.07 25.22 -8.87
N LYS A 230 -10.29 24.16 -8.67
CA LYS A 230 -8.92 24.02 -9.17
C LYS A 230 -8.84 23.43 -10.58
N GLY A 231 -9.95 22.96 -11.14
CA GLY A 231 -10.02 22.37 -12.47
C GLY A 231 -9.37 20.98 -12.57
N VAL A 232 -9.35 20.21 -11.47
CA VAL A 232 -8.77 18.85 -11.40
C VAL A 232 -9.81 17.86 -10.89
N SER A 233 -9.59 16.55 -11.07
CA SER A 233 -10.51 15.56 -10.50
C SER A 233 -10.27 15.39 -8.99
N PRO A 234 -11.30 14.96 -8.21
CA PRO A 234 -11.12 14.76 -6.77
C PRO A 234 -10.07 13.68 -6.45
N GLY A 235 -9.95 12.67 -7.31
CA GLY A 235 -8.91 11.64 -7.20
C GLY A 235 -7.51 12.22 -7.40
N GLN A 236 -7.33 13.08 -8.40
CA GLN A 236 -6.06 13.79 -8.61
C GLN A 236 -5.70 14.69 -7.45
N LEU A 237 -6.67 15.43 -6.89
CA LEU A 237 -6.43 16.28 -5.74
C LEU A 237 -6.04 15.49 -4.48
N ALA A 238 -6.68 14.35 -4.23
CA ALA A 238 -6.32 13.46 -3.13
C ALA A 238 -4.92 12.86 -3.30
N LEU A 239 -4.53 12.48 -4.53
CA LEU A 239 -3.16 12.01 -4.82
C LEU A 239 -2.12 13.12 -4.66
N ALA A 240 -2.43 14.31 -5.15
CA ALA A 240 -1.56 15.47 -5.00
C ALA A 240 -1.35 15.80 -3.52
N TRP A 241 -2.41 15.73 -2.70
CA TRP A 241 -2.32 15.98 -1.26
C TRP A 241 -1.31 15.05 -0.58
N VAL A 242 -1.40 13.73 -0.83
CA VAL A 242 -0.50 12.77 -0.16
C VAL A 242 0.93 12.85 -0.70
N GLN A 243 1.10 13.12 -2.00
CA GLN A 243 2.43 13.26 -2.60
C GLN A 243 3.16 14.49 -2.08
N ASN A 244 2.46 15.61 -1.86
CA ASN A 244 3.07 16.85 -1.38
C ASN A 244 3.31 16.84 0.15
N GLN A 245 3.13 15.71 0.84
CA GLN A 245 3.46 15.59 2.28
C GLN A 245 4.98 15.56 2.53
N GLY A 246 5.80 15.28 1.53
CA GLY A 246 7.26 15.33 1.60
C GLY A 246 7.95 14.57 0.47
N ASP A 247 9.23 14.87 0.22
CA ASP A 247 10.04 14.20 -0.81
C ASP A 247 10.35 12.73 -0.47
N ASP A 248 10.12 12.34 0.79
CA ASP A 248 10.22 11.00 1.33
C ASP A 248 8.98 10.13 1.02
N VAL A 249 7.96 10.67 0.35
CA VAL A 249 6.66 10.02 0.15
C VAL A 249 6.46 9.52 -1.28
N ALA A 250 6.21 8.21 -1.43
CA ALA A 250 5.98 7.55 -2.71
C ALA A 250 4.64 6.77 -2.70
N PRO A 251 3.48 7.43 -2.95
CA PRO A 251 2.18 6.75 -2.95
C PRO A 251 2.06 5.75 -4.09
N ILE A 252 1.37 4.64 -3.86
CA ILE A 252 1.22 3.52 -4.83
C ILE A 252 -0.24 3.30 -5.26
N PRO A 253 -0.90 4.26 -5.94
CA PRO A 253 -2.26 4.06 -6.42
C PRO A 253 -2.33 2.93 -7.45
N GLY A 254 -3.15 1.91 -7.16
CA GLY A 254 -3.41 0.80 -8.06
C GLY A 254 -4.60 1.06 -8.98
N THR A 255 -4.56 0.51 -10.19
CA THR A 255 -5.69 0.52 -11.13
C THR A 255 -5.54 -0.61 -12.14
N THR A 256 -6.67 -1.10 -12.66
CA THR A 256 -6.72 -2.04 -13.79
C THR A 256 -7.12 -1.36 -15.11
N SER A 257 -7.23 -0.02 -15.11
CA SER A 257 -7.63 0.80 -16.25
C SER A 257 -6.50 1.74 -16.67
N ILE A 258 -6.16 1.72 -17.97
CA ILE A 258 -5.20 2.67 -18.57
C ILE A 258 -5.68 4.11 -18.39
N HIS A 259 -6.98 4.37 -18.54
CA HIS A 259 -7.53 5.72 -18.37
C HIS A 259 -7.26 6.27 -16.95
N HIS A 260 -7.56 5.48 -15.91
CA HIS A 260 -7.28 5.88 -14.53
C HIS A 260 -5.78 5.94 -14.22
N LEU A 261 -4.96 5.10 -14.87
CA LEU A 261 -3.50 5.17 -14.74
C LEU A 261 -2.98 6.52 -15.24
N GLU A 262 -3.41 6.93 -16.43
CA GLU A 262 -3.04 8.22 -17.02
C GLU A 262 -3.59 9.39 -16.20
N GLU A 263 -4.80 9.27 -15.65
CA GLU A 263 -5.36 10.25 -14.73
C GLU A 263 -4.54 10.39 -13.45
N ASN A 264 -4.15 9.28 -12.83
CA ASN A 264 -3.33 9.25 -11.62
C ASN A 264 -1.96 9.91 -11.85
N ILE A 265 -1.30 9.63 -12.98
CA ILE A 265 0.01 10.21 -13.30
C ILE A 265 -0.07 11.73 -13.47
N LYS A 266 -1.17 12.27 -14.01
CA LYS A 266 -1.37 13.71 -14.12
C LYS A 266 -1.43 14.43 -12.76
N ALA A 267 -1.70 13.71 -11.67
CA ALA A 267 -1.66 14.30 -10.32
C ALA A 267 -0.27 14.81 -9.93
N LEU A 268 0.81 14.25 -10.51
CA LEU A 268 2.20 14.68 -10.25
C LEU A 268 2.46 16.15 -10.62
N SER A 269 1.67 16.69 -11.55
CA SER A 269 1.75 18.08 -12.01
C SER A 269 1.04 19.06 -11.08
N ILE A 270 0.26 18.57 -10.10
CA ILE A 270 -0.47 19.42 -9.16
C ILE A 270 0.45 19.71 -7.98
N LYS A 271 0.88 20.97 -7.89
CA LYS A 271 1.59 21.50 -6.72
C LYS A 271 0.60 22.15 -5.78
N LEU A 272 0.71 21.81 -4.50
CA LEU A 272 -0.09 22.37 -3.42
C LEU A 272 0.86 23.11 -2.51
N SER A 273 0.56 24.37 -2.23
CA SER A 273 1.24 25.13 -1.19
C SER A 273 0.95 24.54 0.21
N GLU A 274 1.77 24.91 1.21
CA GLU A 274 1.52 24.52 2.61
C GLU A 274 0.13 24.98 3.09
N GLU A 275 -0.31 26.16 2.66
CA GLU A 275 -1.65 26.69 2.94
C GLU A 275 -2.74 25.82 2.31
N GLU A 276 -2.62 25.46 1.02
CA GLU A 276 -3.58 24.58 0.36
C GLU A 276 -3.61 23.18 0.98
N LEU A 277 -2.47 22.64 1.40
CA LEU A 277 -2.41 21.35 2.10
C LEU A 277 -3.17 21.42 3.43
N LYS A 278 -2.95 22.49 4.20
CA LYS A 278 -3.66 22.73 5.46
C LYS A 278 -5.17 22.90 5.22
N ASP A 279 -5.56 23.72 4.25
CA ASP A 279 -6.97 23.97 3.93
C ASP A 279 -7.68 22.69 3.49
N LEU A 280 -7.03 21.84 2.69
CA LEU A 280 -7.57 20.52 2.31
C LEU A 280 -7.73 19.61 3.53
N SER A 281 -6.74 19.59 4.41
CA SER A 281 -6.76 18.81 5.64
C SER A 281 -7.82 19.28 6.64
N ASP A 282 -8.10 20.59 6.70
CA ASP A 282 -9.13 21.18 7.54
C ASP A 282 -10.53 21.00 6.95
N ALA A 283 -10.65 21.08 5.62
CA ALA A 283 -11.91 20.82 4.92
C ALA A 283 -12.32 19.35 4.95
N ILE A 284 -11.34 18.44 5.08
CA ILE A 284 -11.55 16.99 5.17
C ILE A 284 -10.88 16.45 6.45
N PRO A 285 -11.45 16.71 7.64
CA PRO A 285 -10.87 16.21 8.89
C PRO A 285 -10.89 14.68 8.93
N ALA A 286 -9.75 14.04 9.16
CA ALA A 286 -9.70 12.58 9.26
C ALA A 286 -10.50 12.05 10.46
N SER A 287 -10.66 12.86 11.50
CA SER A 287 -11.51 12.57 12.67
C SER A 287 -13.01 12.50 12.36
N GLU A 288 -13.45 13.10 11.23
CA GLU A 288 -14.84 13.04 10.80
C GLU A 288 -15.17 11.82 9.94
N VAL A 289 -14.16 11.11 9.44
CA VAL A 289 -14.34 9.89 8.66
C VAL A 289 -14.99 8.81 9.53
N LYS A 290 -16.11 8.26 9.07
CA LYS A 290 -16.89 7.26 9.80
C LYS A 290 -16.58 5.84 9.32
N GLY A 291 -16.47 4.92 10.28
CA GLY A 291 -16.13 3.52 10.05
C GLY A 291 -14.62 3.21 10.04
N GLY A 292 -14.24 2.00 10.45
CA GLY A 292 -12.86 1.53 10.49
C GLY A 292 -12.21 1.28 9.12
N ARG A 293 -10.86 1.24 9.10
CA ARG A 293 -10.04 0.96 7.90
C ARG A 293 -10.24 -0.45 7.33
N TYR A 294 -10.68 -1.36 8.18
CA TYR A 294 -10.99 -2.74 7.86
C TYR A 294 -12.12 -3.26 8.78
N PRO A 295 -12.76 -4.39 8.44
CA PRO A 295 -13.51 -5.18 9.42
C PRO A 295 -12.62 -5.57 10.61
N GLU A 296 -13.22 -5.76 11.79
CA GLU A 296 -12.52 -5.94 13.06
C GLU A 296 -11.45 -7.05 13.05
N ALA A 297 -11.79 -8.22 12.48
CA ALA A 297 -10.86 -9.35 12.37
C ALA A 297 -9.58 -9.01 11.57
N HIS A 298 -9.68 -8.14 10.57
CA HIS A 298 -8.53 -7.68 9.80
C HIS A 298 -7.80 -6.53 10.50
N MET A 299 -8.53 -5.67 11.23
CA MET A 299 -7.93 -4.58 12.01
C MET A 299 -6.91 -5.10 13.01
N ALA A 300 -7.15 -6.25 13.67
CA ALA A 300 -6.24 -6.84 14.65
C ALA A 300 -4.80 -7.07 14.13
N ASN A 301 -4.64 -7.25 12.81
CA ASN A 301 -3.32 -7.47 12.19
C ASN A 301 -2.65 -6.17 11.70
N THR A 302 -3.30 -5.00 11.84
CA THR A 302 -2.73 -3.69 11.49
C THR A 302 -1.93 -3.09 12.66
N TYR A 303 -1.03 -2.14 12.42
CA TYR A 303 -0.31 -1.48 13.52
C TYR A 303 -1.29 -0.85 14.51
N GLN A 304 -2.33 -0.18 13.99
CA GLN A 304 -3.34 0.48 14.79
C GLN A 304 -4.13 -0.50 15.65
N GLY A 305 -4.50 -1.68 15.11
CA GLY A 305 -5.20 -2.70 15.87
C GLY A 305 -4.35 -3.26 17.01
N ARG A 306 -3.07 -3.55 16.74
CA ARG A 306 -2.14 -4.08 17.75
C ARG A 306 -1.85 -3.07 18.87
N LEU A 307 -1.82 -1.77 18.59
CA LEU A 307 -1.68 -0.74 19.61
C LEU A 307 -2.91 -0.68 20.52
N LYS A 308 -4.12 -0.76 19.96
CA LYS A 308 -5.37 -0.73 20.77
C LYS A 308 -5.47 -1.92 21.72
N THR A 309 -5.05 -3.11 21.31
CA THR A 309 -5.07 -4.31 22.15
C THR A 309 -4.01 -4.33 23.25
N ARG A 310 -2.93 -3.55 23.13
CA ARG A 310 -1.89 -3.45 24.18
C ARG A 310 -2.29 -2.54 25.34
N HIS A 311 -3.30 -1.69 25.14
CA HIS A 311 -3.81 -0.73 26.12
C HIS A 311 -5.18 -1.10 26.71
N ALA A 312 -5.72 -2.27 26.35
CA ALA A 312 -6.94 -2.85 26.90
C ALA A 312 -6.60 -3.98 27.87
#